data_AF-A0A9Q0TWY1-F1
#
_entry.id   AF-A0A9Q0TWY1-F1
#
_cell.length_a   1.000
_cell.length_b   1.000
_cell.length_c   1.000
_cell.angle_alpha   90.00
_cell.angle_beta   90.00
_cell.angle_gamma   90.00
#
_symmetry.space_group_name_H-M   'P 1'
#
loop_
_entity.id
_entity.type
_entity.pdbx_description
1 polymer ?
#
loop_
_entity_poly.entity_id
_entity_poly.type
_entity_poly.pdbx_seq_one_letter_code
_entity_poly.pdbx_strand_id
1 'polypeptide(L)'
;MPLVKAKRYLEDVMAHKQAIPFRRFCGGVGRTAQAKNRHSNGQGRWPAKSAKFILDLLKNAESNAEVKGLDVDALYISHIQVNQAQKQRRRTYRAHGRINPYMSSPCHIELTLSEKEEPVKKEPETQLATSKSKKSQASS
;
A
#
# COMPACT_ATOMS: atom_id res chain seq x y z
N MET A 1 1.70 6.67 2.75
CA MET A 1 3.12 6.28 2.57
C MET A 1 3.80 7.38 1.74
N PRO A 2 4.99 7.88 2.12
CA PRO A 2 5.70 8.89 1.33
C PRO A 2 6.01 8.41 -0.08
N LEU A 3 5.97 9.30 -1.07
CA LEU A 3 6.10 8.97 -2.48
C LEU A 3 7.44 8.27 -2.80
N VAL A 4 8.55 8.84 -2.35
CA VAL A 4 9.91 8.30 -2.55
C VAL A 4 10.04 6.87 -2.01
N LYS A 5 9.49 6.63 -0.82
CA LYS A 5 9.49 5.30 -0.19
C LYS A 5 8.64 4.29 -0.97
N ALA A 6 7.52 4.73 -1.53
CA ALA A 6 6.63 3.88 -2.32
C ALA A 6 7.31 3.40 -3.61
N LYS A 7 8.00 4.29 -4.33
CA LYS A 7 8.77 3.94 -5.54
C LYS A 7 9.84 2.90 -5.25
N ARG A 8 10.69 3.15 -4.25
CA ARG A 8 11.75 2.22 -3.82
C ARG A 8 11.18 0.87 -3.41
N TYR A 9 10.04 0.87 -2.69
CA TYR A 9 9.39 -0.38 -2.31
C TYR A 9 8.97 -1.19 -3.55
N LEU A 10 8.36 -0.57 -4.57
CA LEU A 10 7.95 -1.26 -5.79
C LEU A 10 9.14 -1.77 -6.62
N GLU A 11 10.22 -1.00 -6.69
CA GLU A 11 11.48 -1.45 -7.31
C GLU A 11 12.06 -2.68 -6.59
N ASP A 12 12.06 -2.67 -5.25
CA ASP A 12 12.46 -3.81 -4.44
C ASP A 12 11.54 -5.03 -4.62
N VAL A 13 10.24 -4.82 -4.87
CA VAL A 13 9.32 -5.91 -5.23
C VAL A 13 9.73 -6.52 -6.58
N MET A 14 10.01 -5.71 -7.59
CA MET A 14 10.44 -6.18 -8.91
C MET A 14 11.79 -6.93 -8.83
N ALA A 15 12.70 -6.47 -7.98
CA ALA A 15 13.97 -7.13 -7.70
C ALA A 15 13.87 -8.34 -6.74
N HIS A 16 12.66 -8.75 -6.35
CA HIS A 16 12.39 -9.85 -5.41
C HIS A 16 13.01 -9.67 -4.00
N LYS A 17 13.42 -8.46 -3.64
CA LYS A 17 13.99 -8.15 -2.32
C LYS A 17 12.90 -8.02 -1.26
N GLN A 18 11.72 -7.54 -1.64
CA GLN A 18 10.61 -7.27 -0.72
C GLN A 18 9.30 -7.91 -1.22
N ALA A 19 8.75 -8.86 -0.45
CA ALA A 19 7.49 -9.51 -0.79
C ALA A 19 6.27 -8.63 -0.44
N ILE A 20 5.25 -8.67 -1.31
CA ILE A 20 3.92 -8.14 -1.01
C ILE A 20 3.14 -9.23 -0.24
N PRO A 21 2.64 -8.95 0.97
CA PRO A 21 1.81 -9.89 1.71
C PRO A 21 0.41 -9.99 1.09
N PHE A 22 -0.08 -11.21 0.88
CA PHE A 22 -1.40 -11.46 0.30
C PHE A 22 -2.40 -11.65 1.45
N ARG A 23 -3.42 -10.78 1.53
CA ARG A 23 -4.40 -10.78 2.63
C ARG A 23 -5.74 -11.43 2.25
N ARG A 24 -6.24 -11.14 1.04
CA ARG A 24 -7.56 -11.60 0.55
C ARG A 24 -7.47 -12.79 -0.41
N PHE A 25 -6.69 -12.66 -1.47
CA PHE A 25 -6.60 -13.67 -2.54
C PHE A 25 -5.56 -14.74 -2.21
N CYS A 26 -5.95 -15.69 -1.35
CA CYS A 26 -5.01 -16.59 -0.66
C CYS A 26 -5.11 -18.07 -1.07
N GLY A 27 -5.93 -18.42 -2.06
CA GLY A 27 -6.12 -19.81 -2.53
C GLY A 27 -4.88 -20.33 -3.28
N GLY A 28 -4.07 -21.16 -2.62
CA GLY A 28 -2.88 -21.78 -3.22
C GLY A 28 -1.66 -20.86 -3.36
N VAL A 29 -1.65 -19.70 -2.70
CA VAL A 29 -0.48 -18.79 -2.72
C VAL A 29 0.62 -19.36 -1.82
N GLY A 30 1.84 -19.47 -2.36
CA GLY A 30 3.00 -19.93 -1.60
C GLY A 30 3.38 -18.97 -0.47
N ARG A 31 4.00 -19.54 0.56
CA ARG A 31 4.46 -18.82 1.75
C ARG A 31 5.89 -18.29 1.59
N THR A 32 6.21 -17.22 2.30
CA THR A 32 7.56 -16.66 2.36
C THR A 32 7.84 -16.09 3.74
N ALA A 33 9.06 -16.27 4.25
CA ALA A 33 9.49 -15.72 5.54
C ALA A 33 9.35 -14.19 5.61
N GLN A 34 9.54 -13.50 4.48
CA GLN A 34 9.38 -12.04 4.38
C GLN A 34 7.95 -11.57 4.69
N ALA A 35 6.95 -12.39 4.37
CA ALA A 35 5.54 -12.06 4.61
C ALA A 35 5.12 -12.36 6.07
N LYS A 36 5.84 -13.25 6.76
CA LYS A 36 5.52 -13.67 8.14
C LYS A 36 5.50 -12.49 9.12
N ASN A 37 6.42 -11.54 8.96
CA ASN A 37 6.51 -10.36 9.82
C ASN A 37 5.47 -9.27 9.48
N ARG A 38 4.79 -9.38 8.33
CA ARG A 38 3.84 -8.37 7.83
C ARG A 38 2.39 -8.82 7.88
N HIS A 39 2.14 -10.13 7.95
CA HIS A 39 0.80 -10.71 7.98
C HIS A 39 0.81 -12.15 8.53
N SER A 40 -0.25 -12.51 9.26
CA SER A 40 -0.33 -13.78 10.03
C SER A 40 -0.34 -15.04 9.17
N ASN A 41 -0.92 -15.01 7.96
CA ASN A 41 -0.99 -16.19 7.08
C ASN A 41 0.36 -16.60 6.45
N GLY A 42 1.38 -15.73 6.53
CA GLY A 42 2.70 -15.93 5.93
C GLY A 42 2.74 -16.04 4.41
N GLN A 43 1.64 -15.71 3.71
CA GLN A 43 1.55 -15.80 2.25
C GLN A 43 1.98 -14.49 1.59
N GLY A 44 2.84 -14.59 0.57
CA GLY A 44 3.35 -13.43 -0.14
C GLY A 44 4.02 -13.76 -1.46
N ARG A 45 3.99 -12.81 -2.38
CA ARG A 45 4.59 -12.91 -3.73
C ARG A 45 5.19 -11.58 -4.16
N TRP A 46 5.87 -11.63 -5.31
CA TRP A 46 6.47 -10.49 -6.00
C TRP A 46 5.80 -10.30 -7.37
N PRO A 47 4.58 -9.72 -7.43
CA PRO A 47 3.86 -9.55 -8.69
C PRO A 47 4.49 -8.43 -9.53
N ALA A 48 5.60 -8.73 -10.22
CA ALA A 48 6.43 -7.77 -10.93
C ALA A 48 5.66 -6.96 -11.98
N LYS A 49 4.78 -7.61 -12.75
CA LYS A 49 3.97 -6.93 -13.78
C LYS A 49 3.04 -5.89 -13.16
N SER A 50 2.33 -6.22 -12.09
CA SER A 50 1.43 -5.29 -11.41
C SER A 50 2.20 -4.16 -10.73
N ALA A 51 3.33 -4.47 -10.07
CA ALA A 51 4.20 -3.46 -9.47
C ALA A 51 4.71 -2.44 -10.50
N LYS A 52 5.08 -2.90 -11.70
CA LYS A 52 5.50 -2.02 -12.80
C LYS A 52 4.40 -1.01 -13.19
N PHE A 53 3.17 -1.46 -13.41
CA PHE A 53 2.06 -0.55 -13.75
C PHE A 53 1.77 0.48 -12.66
N ILE A 54 1.88 0.10 -11.38
CA ILE A 54 1.70 1.03 -10.26
C ILE A 54 2.87 2.03 -10.22
N LEU A 55 4.10 1.59 -10.47
CA LEU A 55 5.27 2.48 -10.50
C LEU A 55 5.15 3.53 -11.61
N ASP A 56 4.68 3.13 -12.79
CA ASP A 56 4.45 4.03 -13.91
C ASP A 56 3.33 5.05 -13.59
N LEU A 57 2.26 4.61 -12.91
CA LEU A 57 1.19 5.50 -12.44
C LEU A 57 1.69 6.51 -11.39
N LEU A 58 2.58 6.10 -10.48
CA LEU A 58 3.18 7.00 -9.49
C LEU A 58 4.07 8.06 -10.13
N LYS A 59 4.87 7.69 -11.15
CA LYS A 59 5.68 8.65 -11.91
C LYS A 59 4.80 9.68 -12.62
N ASN A 60 3.70 9.24 -13.22
CA ASN A 60 2.74 10.15 -13.84
C ASN A 60 2.11 11.08 -12.79
N ALA A 61 1.68 10.54 -11.64
CA ALA A 61 1.09 11.33 -10.57
C ALA A 61 2.07 12.37 -9.99
N GLU A 62 3.36 12.05 -9.90
CA GLU A 62 4.42 12.99 -9.55
C GLU A 62 4.56 14.11 -10.57
N SER A 63 4.67 13.79 -11.86
CA SER A 63 4.74 14.82 -12.91
C SER A 63 3.51 15.73 -12.90
N ASN A 64 2.31 15.20 -12.60
CA ASN A 64 1.11 16.02 -12.44
C ASN A 64 1.17 16.93 -11.21
N ALA A 65 1.84 16.51 -10.14
CA ALA A 65 2.01 17.32 -8.93
C ALA A 65 3.06 18.44 -9.16
N GLU A 66 4.15 18.14 -9.86
CA GLU A 66 5.14 19.15 -10.30
C GLU A 66 4.48 20.25 -11.13
N VAL A 67 3.64 19.86 -12.10
CA VAL A 67 2.88 20.81 -12.94
C VAL A 67 1.92 21.67 -12.11
N LYS A 68 1.39 21.14 -11.01
CA LYS A 68 0.53 21.88 -10.08
C LYS A 68 1.31 22.75 -9.09
N GLY A 69 2.64 22.69 -9.08
CA GLY A 69 3.49 23.43 -8.15
C GLY A 69 3.43 22.90 -6.71
N LEU A 70 3.04 21.63 -6.54
CA LEU A 70 3.03 20.96 -5.23
C LEU A 70 4.45 20.51 -4.85
N ASP A 71 4.77 20.48 -3.56
CA ASP A 71 6.06 20.00 -3.06
C ASP A 71 6.11 18.46 -3.11
N VAL A 72 6.89 17.94 -4.06
CA VAL A 72 7.05 16.50 -4.33
C VAL A 72 7.55 15.72 -3.11
N ASP A 73 8.37 16.35 -2.26
CA ASP A 73 8.95 15.69 -1.08
C ASP A 73 7.93 15.54 0.06
N ALA A 74 6.97 16.45 0.14
CA ALA A 74 5.87 16.41 1.11
C ALA A 74 4.72 15.47 0.71
N LEU A 75 4.70 14.98 -0.54
CA LEU A 75 3.61 14.15 -1.05
C LEU A 75 3.57 12.75 -0.43
N TYR A 76 2.36 12.29 -0.15
CA TYR A 76 2.09 10.92 0.21
C TYR A 76 0.85 10.39 -0.51
N ILE A 77 0.81 9.07 -0.67
CA ILE A 77 -0.36 8.38 -1.20
C ILE A 77 -1.44 8.38 -0.12
N SER A 78 -2.52 9.13 -0.35
CA SER A 78 -3.66 9.26 0.55
C SER A 78 -4.72 8.19 0.28
N HIS A 79 -5.04 7.97 -1.00
CA HIS A 79 -6.02 7.00 -1.43
C HIS A 79 -5.54 6.21 -2.65
N ILE A 80 -5.87 4.92 -2.66
CA ILE A 80 -5.69 4.06 -3.83
C ILE A 80 -6.88 3.12 -3.93
N GLN A 81 -7.47 3.03 -5.12
CA GLN A 81 -8.57 2.12 -5.40
C GLN A 81 -8.31 1.38 -6.70
N VAL A 82 -8.69 0.10 -6.73
CA VAL A 82 -8.56 -0.76 -7.91
C VAL A 82 -9.91 -1.41 -8.19
N ASN A 83 -10.51 -1.01 -9.31
CA ASN A 83 -11.81 -1.49 -9.77
C ASN A 83 -11.63 -2.45 -10.94
N GLN A 84 -12.48 -3.48 -11.01
CA GLN A 84 -12.50 -4.37 -12.17
C GLN A 84 -13.10 -3.64 -13.38
N ALA A 85 -12.37 -3.65 -14.50
CA ALA A 85 -12.86 -3.16 -15.77
C ALA A 85 -13.52 -4.30 -16.58
N GLN A 86 -14.15 -3.96 -17.70
CA GLN A 86 -14.82 -4.93 -18.57
C GLN A 86 -13.85 -6.03 -19.03
N LYS A 87 -14.19 -7.29 -18.79
CA LYS A 87 -13.37 -8.44 -19.20
C LYS A 87 -13.25 -8.52 -20.72
N GLN A 88 -12.04 -8.80 -21.21
CA GLN A 88 -11.84 -8.99 -22.64
C GLN A 88 -12.31 -10.37 -23.07
N ARG A 89 -13.01 -10.45 -24.21
CA ARG A 89 -13.57 -11.70 -24.71
C ARG A 89 -12.52 -12.53 -25.44
N ARG A 90 -12.24 -13.71 -24.92
CA ARG A 90 -11.41 -14.74 -25.57
C ARG A 90 -11.89 -16.14 -25.19
N ARG A 91 -11.89 -17.06 -26.15
CA ARG A 91 -12.23 -18.48 -25.99
C ARG A 91 -11.04 -19.35 -26.36
N THR A 92 -10.95 -20.53 -25.77
CA THR A 92 -9.93 -21.53 -26.07
C THR A 92 -10.58 -22.90 -26.22
N TYR A 93 -10.21 -23.64 -27.26
CA TYR A 93 -10.62 -25.02 -27.45
C TYR A 93 -10.02 -25.93 -26.36
N ARG A 94 -10.77 -26.96 -26.00
CA ARG A 94 -10.44 -27.95 -24.97
C ARG A 94 -10.74 -29.36 -25.50
N ALA A 95 -10.24 -30.35 -24.78
CA ALA A 95 -10.47 -31.76 -25.10
C ALA A 95 -11.98 -32.08 -25.24
N HIS A 96 -12.27 -33.05 -26.12
CA HIS A 96 -13.62 -33.51 -26.47
C HIS A 96 -14.51 -32.41 -27.08
N GLY A 97 -13.95 -31.54 -27.93
CA GLY A 97 -14.71 -30.52 -28.66
C GLY A 97 -15.30 -29.39 -27.79
N ARG A 98 -14.89 -29.28 -26.53
CA ARG A 98 -15.38 -28.24 -25.61
C ARG A 98 -14.74 -26.88 -25.90
N ILE A 99 -15.49 -25.80 -25.67
CA ILE A 99 -14.99 -24.42 -25.82
C ILE A 99 -15.22 -23.66 -24.51
N ASN A 100 -14.11 -23.28 -23.85
CA ASN A 100 -14.16 -22.57 -22.57
C ASN A 100 -13.61 -21.14 -22.70
N PRO A 101 -14.05 -20.20 -21.84
CA PRO A 101 -13.51 -18.85 -21.79
C PRO A 101 -12.10 -18.83 -21.20
N TYR A 102 -11.22 -17.99 -21.76
CA TYR A 102 -9.92 -17.64 -21.18
C TYR A 102 -9.75 -16.12 -21.30
N MET A 103 -10.52 -15.42 -20.46
CA MET A 103 -10.66 -13.96 -20.50
C MET A 103 -9.57 -13.28 -19.68
N SER A 104 -9.11 -12.11 -20.12
CA SER A 104 -8.31 -11.22 -19.27
C SER A 104 -9.21 -10.30 -18.46
N SER A 105 -8.76 -9.96 -17.25
CA SER A 105 -9.42 -9.02 -16.35
C SER A 105 -8.63 -7.70 -16.31
N PRO A 106 -8.92 -6.73 -17.18
CA PRO A 106 -8.38 -5.38 -17.04
C PRO A 106 -8.94 -4.71 -15.77
N CYS A 107 -8.30 -3.62 -15.34
CA CYS A 107 -8.69 -2.88 -14.15
C CYS A 107 -8.49 -1.37 -14.35
N HIS A 108 -9.27 -0.59 -13.61
CA HIS A 108 -9.06 0.84 -13.42
C HIS A 108 -8.38 1.05 -12.07
N ILE A 109 -7.28 1.80 -12.07
CA ILE A 109 -6.53 2.14 -10.86
C ILE A 109 -6.63 3.64 -10.68
N GLU A 110 -7.15 4.05 -9.52
CA GLU A 110 -7.25 5.43 -9.11
C GLU A 110 -6.25 5.68 -7.99
N LEU A 111 -5.54 6.79 -8.06
CA LEU A 111 -4.51 7.16 -7.10
C LEU A 111 -4.60 8.65 -6.78
N THR A 112 -4.69 8.95 -5.49
CA THR A 112 -4.73 10.32 -4.97
C THR A 112 -3.47 10.58 -4.16
N LEU A 113 -2.77 11.66 -4.53
CA LEU A 113 -1.68 12.22 -3.76
C LEU A 113 -2.19 13.42 -2.98
N SER A 114 -1.70 13.58 -1.75
CA SER A 114 -1.98 14.73 -0.90
C SER A 114 -0.67 15.20 -0.28
N GLU A 115 -0.56 16.50 -0.07
CA GLU A 115 0.53 17.09 0.71
C GLU A 115 0.26 16.88 2.19
N LYS A 116 1.32 16.62 2.95
CA LYS A 116 1.20 16.70 4.41
C LYS A 116 1.26 18.16 4.82
N GLU A 117 0.30 18.58 5.63
CA GLU A 117 0.44 19.83 6.38
C GLU A 117 1.66 19.74 7.30
N GLU A 118 2.51 20.76 7.29
CA GLU A 118 3.54 20.88 8.31
C GLU A 118 2.85 21.00 9.67
N PRO A 119 3.21 20.15 10.66
CA PRO A 119 2.63 20.29 11.99
C PRO A 119 3.12 21.60 12.58
N VAL A 120 2.22 22.58 12.68
CA VAL A 120 2.43 23.78 13.51
C VAL A 120 2.75 23.27 14.92
N LYS A 121 3.91 23.67 15.46
CA LYS A 121 4.34 23.29 16.81
C LYS A 121 3.21 23.65 17.78
N LYS A 122 2.51 22.64 18.32
CA LYS A 122 1.70 22.85 19.52
C LYS A 122 2.65 23.33 20.60
N GLU A 123 2.28 24.43 21.26
CA GLU A 123 2.98 24.92 22.44
C GLU A 123 3.16 23.76 23.43
N PRO A 124 4.31 23.65 24.12
CA PRO A 124 4.53 22.58 25.07
C PRO A 124 3.42 22.63 26.11
N GLU A 125 2.66 21.55 26.25
CA GLU A 125 1.68 21.41 27.32
C GLU A 125 2.43 21.59 28.64
N THR A 126 2.16 22.71 29.31
CA THR A 126 2.70 23.02 30.63
C THR A 126 2.25 21.89 31.55
N GLN A 127 3.21 21.08 32.01
CA GLN A 127 2.95 20.02 32.96
C GLN A 127 2.45 20.65 34.27
N LEU A 128 1.13 20.79 34.42
CA LEU A 128 0.50 21.05 35.71
C LEU A 128 0.79 19.84 36.58
N ALA A 129 1.75 20.01 37.48
CA ALA A 129 2.19 19.01 38.44
C ALA A 129 0.98 18.44 39.19
N THR A 130 0.77 17.13 39.06
CA THR A 130 -0.17 16.40 39.89
C THR A 130 0.27 16.54 41.35
N SER A 131 -0.54 17.22 42.15
CA SER A 131 -0.33 17.34 43.59
C SER A 131 -0.40 15.94 44.21
N LYS A 132 0.75 15.46 44.70
CA LYS A 132 0.80 14.22 45.50
C LYS A 132 0.01 14.47 46.79
N SER A 133 -1.11 13.75 46.96
CA SER A 133 -1.75 13.64 48.28
C SER A 133 -0.83 12.81 49.19
N LYS A 134 -0.21 13.47 50.18
CA LYS A 134 0.41 12.78 51.31
C LYS A 134 -0.72 12.17 52.14
N LYS A 135 -0.94 10.85 52.04
CA LYS A 135 -1.67 10.12 53.09
C LYS A 135 -0.76 10.03 54.32
N SER A 136 -1.16 10.71 55.38
CA SER A 136 -0.61 10.60 56.72
C SER A 136 -0.70 9.16 57.22
N GLN A 137 0.43 8.61 57.67
CA GLN A 137 0.45 7.47 58.59
C GLN A 137 -0.23 7.89 59.89
N ALA A 138 -1.22 7.13 60.35
CA ALA A 138 -1.75 7.20 61.70
C ALA A 138 -1.42 5.89 62.42
N SER A 139 -0.62 6.03 63.46
CA SER A 139 -0.35 5.06 64.52
C SER A 139 -1.56 4.93 65.45
N SER A 140 -2.02 3.71 65.71
CA SER A 140 -2.53 3.19 66.99
C SER A 140 -2.81 1.70 66.84
#